data_AF-A0A914NJK2-F1
#
_entry.id   AF-A0A914NJK2-F1
#
_cell.length_a   1.000
_cell.length_b   1.000
_cell.length_c   1.000
_cell.angle_alpha   90.00
_cell.angle_beta   90.00
_cell.angle_gamma   90.00
#
_symmetry.space_group_name_H-M   'P 1'
#
loop_
_entity.id
_entity.type
_entity.pdbx_description
1 polymer ?
#
loop_
_entity_poly.entity_id
_entity_poly.type
_entity_poly.pdbx_seq_one_letter_code
_entity_poly.pdbx_strand_id
1 'polypeptide(L)'
;MRLLGVGRNAESAIKALKEYEPEMAKVIRSEKHGIQMIRAKELVPGDVVEVSVGDKIPADLRFVKIYSTTIRIDQSILTGESVSVIKNLDTVHDPRAVNQDKKKLPGTNVASGKARGIVFGTGLNTEIGKIRTEITETESDKTPLQQKLDEFGVQLSKVCH
;
A
#
# COMPACT_ATOMS: atom_id res chain seq x y z
N MET A 1 -29.88 -12.35 -17.36
CA MET A 1 -28.46 -12.80 -17.37
C MET A 1 -27.54 -11.57 -17.28
N ARG A 2 -27.23 -11.08 -16.07
CA ARG A 2 -26.06 -10.21 -15.77
C ARG A 2 -26.01 -9.92 -14.25
N LEU A 3 -25.39 -10.83 -13.51
CA LEU A 3 -24.97 -10.66 -12.11
C LEU A 3 -23.43 -10.68 -12.02
N LEU A 4 -22.76 -10.02 -12.97
CA LEU A 4 -21.29 -10.01 -13.11
C LEU A 4 -20.69 -8.61 -12.81
N GLY A 5 -21.22 -7.91 -11.81
CA GLY A 5 -20.84 -6.53 -11.51
C GLY A 5 -19.81 -6.35 -10.40
N VAL A 6 -19.72 -7.29 -9.44
CA VAL A 6 -18.95 -7.05 -8.20
C VAL A 6 -17.54 -7.63 -8.27
N GLY A 7 -17.35 -8.89 -8.68
CA GLY A 7 -16.02 -9.52 -8.70
C GLY A 7 -15.05 -8.93 -9.74
N ARG A 8 -15.54 -8.45 -10.88
CA ARG A 8 -14.68 -7.81 -11.90
C ARG A 8 -14.07 -6.49 -11.42
N ASN A 9 -14.79 -5.76 -10.57
CA ASN A 9 -14.33 -4.46 -10.08
C ASN A 9 -13.22 -4.64 -9.04
N ALA A 10 -13.36 -5.59 -8.13
CA ALA A 10 -12.34 -5.87 -7.10
C ALA A 10 -11.05 -6.47 -7.70
N GLU A 11 -11.14 -7.43 -8.63
CA GLU A 11 -9.95 -7.92 -9.37
C GLU A 11 -9.22 -6.80 -10.12
N SER A 12 -9.98 -5.87 -10.73
CA SER A 12 -9.40 -4.72 -11.42
C SER A 12 -8.74 -3.73 -10.46
N ALA A 13 -9.31 -3.53 -9.27
CA ALA A 13 -8.75 -2.69 -8.23
C ALA A 13 -7.45 -3.29 -7.66
N ILE A 14 -7.44 -4.60 -7.37
CA ILE A 14 -6.22 -5.30 -6.90
C ILE A 14 -5.12 -5.24 -7.96
N LYS A 15 -5.47 -5.35 -9.24
CA LYS A 15 -4.51 -5.22 -10.33
C LYS A 15 -3.94 -3.80 -10.43
N ALA A 16 -4.78 -2.78 -10.32
CA ALA A 16 -4.35 -1.39 -10.29
C ALA A 16 -3.39 -1.14 -9.11
N LEU A 17 -3.71 -1.65 -7.90
CA LEU A 17 -2.82 -1.55 -6.73
C LEU A 17 -1.44 -2.17 -6.98
N LYS A 18 -1.36 -3.31 -7.67
CA LYS A 18 -0.08 -3.93 -8.06
C LYS A 18 0.76 -3.08 -9.01
N GLU A 19 0.16 -2.23 -9.84
CA GLU A 19 0.90 -1.34 -10.73
C GLU A 19 1.64 -0.22 -9.97
N TYR A 20 1.23 0.06 -8.73
CA TYR A 20 1.91 1.02 -7.86
C TYR A 20 3.07 0.41 -7.06
N GLU A 21 3.13 -0.92 -6.94
CA GLU A 21 4.29 -1.60 -6.35
C GLU A 21 5.45 -1.59 -7.36
N PRO A 22 6.58 -0.94 -7.06
CA PRO A 22 7.75 -1.01 -7.94
C PRO A 22 8.36 -2.41 -7.94
N GLU A 23 8.98 -2.79 -9.05
CA GLU A 23 9.69 -4.07 -9.16
C GLU A 23 11.04 -4.04 -8.41
N MET A 24 11.71 -2.88 -8.41
CA MET A 24 13.05 -2.68 -7.86
C MET A 24 13.08 -1.55 -6.82
N ALA A 25 13.98 -1.68 -5.85
CA ALA A 25 14.20 -0.72 -4.77
C ALA A 25 15.70 -0.43 -4.58
N LYS A 26 16.02 0.84 -4.30
CA LYS A 26 17.37 1.32 -3.95
C LYS A 26 17.59 1.18 -2.45
N VAL A 27 18.36 0.19 -2.01
CA VAL A 27 18.68 -0.06 -0.60
C VAL A 27 20.14 0.21 -0.26
N ILE A 28 20.38 0.53 1.00
CA ILE A 28 21.71 0.71 1.58
C ILE A 28 21.79 -0.24 2.77
N ARG A 29 22.58 -1.31 2.63
CA ARG A 29 22.81 -2.32 3.67
C ARG A 29 24.28 -2.29 4.09
N SER A 30 24.55 -2.52 5.37
CA SER A 30 25.89 -2.45 5.96
C SER A 30 26.91 -3.40 5.31
N GLU A 31 26.44 -4.50 4.73
CA GLU A 31 27.29 -5.55 4.14
C GLU A 31 27.96 -5.14 2.83
N LYS A 32 27.44 -4.14 2.10
CA LYS A 32 28.11 -3.63 0.89
C LYS A 32 28.13 -2.10 0.86
N HIS A 33 29.26 -1.54 0.45
CA HIS A 33 29.43 -0.11 0.28
C HIS A 33 28.64 0.38 -0.93
N GLY A 34 27.70 1.31 -0.71
CA GLY A 34 26.94 1.99 -1.76
C GLY A 34 25.46 1.63 -1.82
N ILE A 35 24.79 2.16 -2.86
CA ILE A 35 23.37 1.92 -3.13
C ILE A 35 23.26 0.63 -3.95
N GLN A 36 22.45 -0.31 -3.47
CA GLN A 36 22.16 -1.56 -4.16
C GLN A 36 20.75 -1.52 -4.72
N MET A 37 20.59 -2.03 -5.93
CA MET A 37 19.28 -2.28 -6.52
C MET A 37 18.87 -3.72 -6.18
N ILE A 38 17.84 -3.87 -5.34
CA ILE A 38 17.25 -5.17 -5.01
C ILE A 38 15.81 -5.23 -5.51
N ARG A 39 15.22 -6.42 -5.56
CA ARG A 39 13.79 -6.55 -5.82
C ARG A 39 13.00 -5.97 -4.64
N ALA A 40 11.93 -5.23 -4.90
CA ALA A 40 11.10 -4.66 -3.83
C ALA A 40 10.53 -5.74 -2.89
N LYS A 41 10.30 -6.96 -3.41
CA LYS A 41 9.88 -8.14 -2.63
C LYS A 41 10.91 -8.64 -1.61
N GLU A 42 12.18 -8.27 -1.77
CA GLU A 42 13.29 -8.66 -0.87
C GLU A 42 13.54 -7.61 0.21
N LEU A 43 12.74 -6.54 0.26
CA LEU A 43 12.80 -5.53 1.31
C LEU A 43 12.30 -6.10 2.63
N VAL A 44 13.04 -5.78 3.69
CA VAL A 44 12.66 -6.12 5.06
C VAL A 44 12.57 -4.86 5.93
N PRO A 45 11.71 -4.85 6.96
CA PRO A 45 11.73 -3.80 7.97
C PRO A 45 13.13 -3.63 8.56
N GLY A 46 13.61 -2.39 8.62
CA GLY A 46 14.98 -2.05 9.03
C GLY A 46 15.92 -1.70 7.87
N ASP A 47 15.58 -2.05 6.63
CA ASP A 47 16.36 -1.62 5.46
C ASP A 47 16.32 -0.10 5.29
N VAL A 48 17.45 0.49 4.91
CA VAL A 48 17.52 1.92 4.53
C VAL A 48 17.31 2.02 3.03
N VAL A 49 16.25 2.71 2.61
CA VAL A 49 15.91 2.94 1.21
C VAL A 49 16.21 4.39 0.84
N GLU A 50 16.78 4.58 -0.36
CA GLU A 50 16.93 5.91 -0.96
C GLU A 50 15.87 6.11 -2.04
N VAL A 51 15.19 7.25 -1.99
CA VAL A 51 14.17 7.63 -2.97
C VAL A 51 14.50 8.98 -3.58
N SER A 52 14.28 9.11 -4.88
CA SER A 52 14.49 10.34 -5.65
C SER A 52 13.24 10.65 -6.48
N VAL A 53 13.15 11.86 -7.02
CA VAL A 53 12.06 12.28 -7.92
C VAL A 53 11.80 11.23 -9.01
N GLY A 54 10.52 10.87 -9.18
CA GLY A 54 10.07 9.85 -10.12
C GLY A 54 10.19 8.40 -9.64
N ASP A 55 10.84 8.14 -8.51
CA ASP A 55 10.87 6.81 -7.92
C ASP A 55 9.53 6.52 -7.22
N LYS A 56 8.98 5.33 -7.51
CA LYS A 56 7.89 4.75 -6.72
C LYS A 56 8.43 4.23 -5.40
N ILE A 57 7.66 4.42 -4.34
CA ILE A 57 8.08 4.03 -3.00
C ILE A 57 7.74 2.55 -2.77
N PRO A 58 8.72 1.68 -2.51
CA PRO A 58 8.54 0.23 -2.55
C PRO A 58 7.91 -0.38 -1.29
N ALA A 59 7.86 0.37 -0.20
CA ALA A 59 7.41 -0.06 1.11
C ALA A 59 7.04 1.17 1.94
N ASP A 60 6.39 1.01 3.08
CA ASP A 60 6.14 2.16 3.93
C ASP A 60 7.44 2.59 4.61
N LEU A 61 7.84 3.83 4.33
CA LEU A 61 9.12 4.40 4.77
C LEU A 61 8.90 5.45 5.85
N ARG A 62 9.87 5.53 6.76
CA ARG A 62 10.05 6.66 7.66
C ARG A 62 11.32 7.41 7.26
N PHE A 63 11.19 8.65 6.77
CA PHE A 63 12.35 9.45 6.41
C PHE A 63 13.26 9.70 7.61
N VAL A 64 14.57 9.55 7.37
CA VAL A 64 15.64 9.82 8.34
C VAL A 64 16.49 10.98 7.89
N LYS A 65 16.61 11.18 6.57
CA LYS A 65 17.40 12.26 6.00
C LYS A 65 16.79 12.75 4.70
N ILE A 66 16.61 14.05 4.56
CA ILE A 66 16.21 14.69 3.31
C ILE A 66 17.46 15.39 2.77
N TYR A 67 17.82 15.09 1.52
CA TYR A 67 18.98 15.68 0.85
C TYR A 67 18.64 16.95 0.08
N SER A 68 17.38 17.12 -0.29
CA SER A 68 16.88 18.30 -0.98
C SER A 68 16.34 19.34 0.02
N THR A 69 16.01 20.54 -0.47
CA THR A 69 15.36 21.57 0.37
C THR A 69 13.99 21.12 0.86
N THR A 70 13.23 20.42 0.01
CA THR A 70 11.93 19.85 0.34
C THR A 70 11.78 18.50 -0.36
N ILE A 71 10.97 17.62 0.22
CA ILE A 71 10.49 16.41 -0.44
C ILE A 71 8.97 16.46 -0.55
N ARG A 72 8.45 16.16 -1.75
CA ARG A 72 7.02 16.11 -2.02
C ARG A 72 6.64 14.71 -2.45
N ILE A 73 5.57 14.21 -1.86
CA ILE A 73 5.07 12.85 -2.13
C ILE A 73 3.63 12.98 -2.63
N ASP A 74 3.34 12.27 -3.71
CA ASP A 74 2.01 12.19 -4.28
C ASP A 74 1.15 11.22 -3.47
N GLN A 75 0.09 11.66 -2.79
CA GLN A 75 -0.75 10.78 -1.97
C GLN A 75 -2.09 10.44 -2.64
N SER A 76 -2.22 10.67 -3.95
CA SER A 76 -3.46 10.53 -4.72
C SER A 76 -4.15 9.17 -4.56
N ILE A 77 -3.41 8.07 -4.45
CA ILE A 77 -4.01 6.74 -4.32
C ILE A 77 -4.74 6.52 -2.98
N LEU A 78 -4.42 7.30 -1.95
CA LEU A 78 -4.98 7.12 -0.61
C LEU A 78 -6.00 8.20 -0.26
N THR A 79 -5.80 9.41 -0.79
CA THR A 79 -6.66 10.55 -0.50
C THR A 79 -7.66 10.83 -1.62
N GLY A 80 -7.40 10.32 -2.83
CA GLY A 80 -8.14 10.69 -4.03
C GLY A 80 -7.83 12.10 -4.53
N GLU A 81 -6.90 12.82 -3.88
CA GLU A 81 -6.53 14.18 -4.21
C GLU A 81 -5.17 14.20 -4.89
N SER A 82 -5.09 14.73 -6.13
CA SER A 82 -3.85 14.82 -6.92
C SER A 82 -2.87 15.90 -6.43
N VAL A 83 -2.87 16.21 -5.13
CA VAL A 83 -2.02 17.26 -4.56
C VAL A 83 -0.83 16.62 -3.84
N SER A 84 0.38 16.99 -4.27
CA SER A 84 1.61 16.56 -3.63
C SER A 84 1.79 17.25 -2.26
N VAL A 85 2.02 16.43 -1.22
CA VAL A 85 2.17 16.90 0.16
C VAL A 85 3.65 17.02 0.50
N ILE A 86 4.04 18.16 1.07
CA ILE A 86 5.40 18.39 1.58
C ILE A 86 5.59 17.57 2.85
N LYS A 87 6.71 16.85 2.96
CA LYS A 87 7.06 16.11 4.18
C LYS A 87 8.32 16.69 4.82
N ASN A 88 8.29 16.78 6.15
CA ASN A 88 9.41 17.20 6.99
C ASN A 88 9.87 16.01 7.86
N LEU A 89 11.08 16.11 8.43
CA LEU A 89 11.64 15.11 9.34
C LEU A 89 11.15 15.26 10.78
N ASP A 90 10.38 16.32 11.06
CA ASP A 90 9.94 16.64 12.40
C ASP A 90 9.07 15.52 12.98
N THR A 91 9.33 15.19 14.25
CA THR A 91 8.55 14.20 14.95
C THR A 91 7.16 14.72 15.24
N VAL A 92 6.15 14.15 14.59
CA VAL A 92 4.76 14.38 14.98
C VAL A 92 4.52 13.76 16.35
N HIS A 93 4.29 14.63 17.33
CA HIS A 93 4.15 14.31 18.75
C HIS A 93 2.71 13.93 19.11
N ASP A 94 1.74 14.15 18.21
CA ASP A 94 0.33 13.90 18.46
C ASP A 94 -0.10 12.50 17.97
N PRO A 95 -0.58 11.60 18.86
CA PRO A 95 -1.13 10.30 18.48
C PRO A 95 -2.45 10.40 17.67
N ARG A 96 -3.16 11.53 17.74
CA ARG A 96 -4.41 11.80 17.01
C ARG A 96 -4.19 12.45 15.65
N ALA A 97 -2.95 12.78 15.27
CA ALA A 97 -2.63 13.37 13.98
C ALA A 97 -3.24 12.54 12.83
N VAL A 98 -3.72 13.22 11.79
CA VAL A 98 -4.23 12.60 10.57
C VAL A 98 -3.15 11.67 9.99
N ASN A 99 -3.52 10.59 9.30
CA ASN A 99 -2.55 9.61 8.78
C ASN A 99 -1.50 10.27 7.85
N GLN A 100 -1.85 11.42 7.26
CA GLN A 100 -0.95 12.29 6.48
C GLN A 100 0.20 12.92 7.30
N ASP A 101 0.00 13.21 8.58
CA ASP A 101 1.03 13.72 9.50
C ASP A 101 1.70 12.58 10.28
N LYS A 102 1.09 11.40 10.33
CA LYS A 102 1.67 10.26 11.03
C LYS A 102 2.97 9.82 10.35
N LYS A 103 3.87 9.27 11.17
CA LYS A 103 5.23 8.77 10.91
C LYS A 103 5.35 7.74 9.76
N LYS A 104 4.27 7.47 9.05
CA LYS A 104 4.09 6.45 8.04
C LYS A 104 3.88 7.16 6.72
N LEU A 105 4.85 7.02 5.81
CA LEU A 105 4.65 7.43 4.45
C LEU A 105 4.15 6.22 3.65
N PRO A 106 2.85 6.14 3.37
CA PRO A 106 2.33 5.06 2.58
C PRO A 106 2.86 5.18 1.14
N GLY A 107 3.37 4.06 0.62
CA GLY A 107 4.20 4.07 -0.58
C GLY A 107 3.44 4.48 -1.84
N THR A 108 3.84 5.57 -2.47
CA THR A 108 3.26 6.06 -3.72
C THR A 108 4.36 6.48 -4.69
N ASN A 109 4.50 7.76 -4.98
CA ASN A 109 5.49 8.28 -5.90
C ASN A 109 6.12 9.56 -5.35
N VAL A 110 7.42 9.71 -5.56
CA VAL A 110 8.14 10.94 -5.18
C VAL A 110 7.92 11.99 -6.26
N ALA A 111 7.13 13.00 -5.95
CA ALA A 111 6.83 14.12 -6.86
C ALA A 111 8.04 15.06 -6.99
N SER A 112 8.79 15.30 -5.91
CA SER A 112 10.04 16.06 -5.99
C SER A 112 10.95 15.81 -4.78
N GLY A 113 12.25 16.03 -4.99
CA GLY A 113 13.27 15.93 -3.95
C GLY A 113 13.97 14.57 -3.88
N LYS A 114 14.87 14.45 -2.91
CA LYS A 114 15.64 13.24 -2.63
C LYS A 114 15.73 13.02 -1.13
N ALA A 115 15.46 11.80 -0.68
CA ALA A 115 15.53 11.45 0.74
C ALA A 115 15.95 9.99 0.95
N ARG A 116 16.34 9.69 2.19
CA ARG A 116 16.52 8.35 2.71
C ARG A 116 15.55 8.10 3.84
N GLY A 117 14.98 6.90 3.85
CA GLY A 117 14.10 6.44 4.91
C GLY A 117 14.41 5.02 5.33
N ILE A 118 14.01 4.68 6.55
CA ILE A 118 14.03 3.32 7.05
C ILE A 118 12.67 2.69 6.75
N VAL A 119 12.70 1.47 6.24
CA VAL A 119 11.51 0.64 6.02
C VAL A 119 10.97 0.21 7.38
N PHE A 120 9.68 0.46 7.64
CA PHE A 120 9.03 -0.04 8.86
C PHE A 120 7.89 -1.03 8.55
N GLY A 121 7.32 -1.00 7.35
CA GLY A 121 6.26 -1.92 6.92
C GLY A 121 6.46 -2.35 5.48
N THR A 122 6.31 -3.66 5.21
CA THR A 122 6.42 -4.27 3.88
C THR A 122 5.23 -5.20 3.61
N GLY A 123 4.93 -5.43 2.32
CA GLY A 123 3.86 -6.34 1.89
C GLY A 123 2.48 -5.96 2.46
N LEU A 124 1.78 -6.93 3.05
CA LEU A 124 0.44 -6.75 3.62
C LEU A 124 0.39 -5.76 4.80
N ASN A 125 1.54 -5.52 5.46
CA ASN A 125 1.60 -4.60 6.60
C ASN A 125 1.71 -3.13 6.18
N THR A 126 1.86 -2.85 4.87
CA THR A 126 1.81 -1.48 4.33
C THR A 126 0.37 -0.97 4.30
N GLU A 127 0.17 0.35 4.26
CA GLU A 127 -1.18 0.91 4.13
C GLU A 127 -1.86 0.46 2.82
N ILE A 128 -1.13 0.33 1.71
CA ILE A 128 -1.65 -0.25 0.45
C ILE A 128 -1.98 -1.74 0.62
N GLY A 129 -1.12 -2.47 1.34
CA GLY A 129 -1.33 -3.89 1.63
C GLY A 129 -2.60 -4.14 2.45
N LYS A 130 -2.92 -3.25 3.40
CA LYS A 130 -4.18 -3.29 4.17
C LYS A 130 -5.38 -3.06 3.28
N ILE A 131 -5.36 -2.02 2.43
CA ILE A 131 -6.43 -1.75 1.47
C ILE A 131 -6.66 -2.97 0.56
N ARG A 132 -5.58 -3.59 0.08
CA ARG A 132 -5.66 -4.82 -0.72
C ARG A 132 -6.30 -5.97 0.05
N THR A 133 -5.95 -6.13 1.32
CA THR A 133 -6.52 -7.19 2.19
C THR A 133 -8.01 -6.93 2.42
N GLU A 134 -8.40 -5.71 2.76
CA GLU A 134 -9.80 -5.31 2.95
C GLU A 134 -10.65 -5.55 1.68
N ILE A 135 -10.13 -5.20 0.49
CA ILE A 135 -10.81 -5.47 -0.79
C ILE A 135 -10.99 -6.98 -1.00
N THR A 136 -9.98 -7.78 -0.66
CA THR A 136 -10.02 -9.25 -0.83
C THR A 136 -10.98 -9.90 0.18
N GLU A 137 -11.00 -9.43 1.42
CA GLU A 137 -11.91 -9.93 2.47
C GLU A 137 -13.38 -9.62 2.14
N THR A 138 -13.65 -8.43 1.59
CA THR A 138 -15.00 -8.02 1.17
C THR A 138 -15.59 -8.92 0.08
N GLU A 139 -14.78 -9.57 -0.75
CA GLU A 139 -15.26 -10.55 -1.74
C GLU A 139 -15.68 -11.89 -1.11
N SER A 140 -15.15 -12.23 0.06
CA SER A 140 -15.42 -13.51 0.72
C SER A 140 -16.79 -13.56 1.43
N ASP A 141 -17.37 -12.40 1.72
CA ASP A 141 -18.71 -12.31 2.27
C ASP A 141 -19.74 -12.61 1.19
N LYS A 142 -20.33 -13.82 1.26
CA LYS A 142 -21.48 -14.21 0.44
C LYS A 142 -22.54 -13.11 0.55
N THR A 143 -23.01 -12.60 -0.58
CA THR A 143 -24.07 -11.59 -0.57
C THR A 143 -25.30 -12.11 0.19
N PRO A 144 -26.09 -11.25 0.87
CA PRO A 144 -27.26 -11.69 1.64
C PRO A 144 -28.25 -12.54 0.83
N LEU A 145 -28.34 -12.32 -0.48
CA LEU A 145 -29.17 -13.11 -1.38
C LEU A 145 -28.59 -14.50 -1.63
N GLN A 146 -27.27 -14.61 -1.75
CA GLN A 146 -26.55 -15.87 -1.99
C GLN A 146 -26.52 -16.75 -0.75
N GLN A 147 -26.43 -16.13 0.44
CA GLN A 147 -26.66 -16.82 1.72
C GLN A 147 -28.08 -17.41 1.80
N LYS A 148 -29.11 -16.64 1.42
CA LYS A 148 -30.49 -17.15 1.38
C LYS A 148 -30.66 -18.29 0.37
N LEU A 149 -30.08 -18.19 -0.81
CA LEU A 149 -30.16 -19.25 -1.82
C LEU A 149 -29.48 -20.54 -1.36
N ASP A 150 -28.33 -20.45 -0.67
CA ASP A 150 -27.66 -21.60 -0.08
C ASP A 150 -28.49 -22.23 1.05
N GLU A 151 -29.13 -21.42 1.91
CA GLU A 151 -30.08 -21.90 2.93
C GLU A 151 -31.25 -22.66 2.29
N PHE A 152 -31.83 -22.10 1.23
CA PHE A 152 -32.91 -22.76 0.48
C PHE A 152 -32.44 -24.08 -0.15
N GLY A 153 -31.23 -24.12 -0.72
CA GLY A 153 -30.66 -25.34 -1.30
C GLY A 153 -30.44 -26.45 -0.25
N VAL A 154 -29.95 -26.08 0.94
CA VAL A 154 -29.78 -27.02 2.07
C VAL A 154 -31.13 -27.52 2.59
N GLN A 155 -32.15 -26.67 2.65
CA GLN A 155 -33.50 -27.10 3.03
C GLN A 155 -34.09 -28.09 2.03
N LEU A 156 -33.97 -27.82 0.72
CA LEU A 156 -34.45 -28.75 -0.31
C LEU A 156 -33.70 -30.09 -0.27
N SER A 157 -32.39 -30.07 -0.05
CA SER A 157 -31.59 -31.29 0.07
C SER A 157 -31.97 -32.14 1.29
N LYS A 158 -32.46 -31.53 2.38
CA LYS A 158 -32.93 -32.24 3.58
C LYS A 158 -34.32 -32.85 3.42
N VAL A 159 -35.12 -32.38 2.46
CA VAL A 159 -36.48 -32.88 2.19
C VAL A 159 -36.48 -34.01 1.15
N CYS A 160 -35.44 -34.10 0.31
CA CYS A 160 -35.26 -35.16 -0.68
C CYS A 160 -34.48 -36.40 -0.18
N HIS A 161 -34.34 -36.55 1.14
CA HIS A 161 -33.88 -37.77 1.83
C HIS A 161 -34.92 -38.16 2.88
#